data_AF-A0A9D6LSZ4-F1
#
_entry.id   AF-A0A9D6LSZ4-F1
#
_cell.length_a   1.000
_cell.length_b   1.000
_cell.length_c   1.000
_cell.angle_alpha   90.00
_cell.angle_beta   90.00
_cell.angle_gamma   90.00
#
_symmetry.space_group_name_H-M   'P 1'
#
loop_
_entity.id
_entity.type
_entity.pdbx_description
1 polymer ?
#
loop_
_entity_poly.entity_id
_entity_poly.type
_entity_poly.pdbx_seq_one_letter_code
_entity_poly.pdbx_strand_id
1 'polypeptide(L)'
;MSIQKATARYEAWLRKHLRLIQEDLDKKHEAMAGQPFPFLRATYYRWAKVWPQVCAELASAPKALAVGDLHVENFGTWRDAEGRLVWGINDFDEAWRLAYTNDLVRLAASANLAIAEEHLGMDPKHAAKAMLEGYQEGLKAGGRPFVLAEGHRALRETAVHRLKDPEAFWKKLEQLRPLKSGVPAGARKAMARLMPERGLPYYVVHRVSGLGSLGRQRFVAIAEWHGGKIAREAKALAPSACLWAADGKGPAKILYQENLDRACRCPDPFVRLKGRWIVRRLAPDCSRIELAS
;
A
#
# COMPACT_ATOMS: atom_id res chain seq x y z
N MET A 1 -10.94 -9.25 24.03
CA MET A 1 -10.07 -10.17 23.27
C MET A 1 -8.69 -9.55 23.13
N SER A 2 -7.64 -10.24 23.60
CA SER A 2 -6.24 -9.80 23.48
C SER A 2 -5.80 -9.68 22.02
N ILE A 3 -4.71 -8.95 21.78
CA ILE A 3 -4.17 -8.81 20.43
C ILE A 3 -3.69 -10.16 19.87
N GLN A 4 -3.01 -11.00 20.66
CA GLN A 4 -2.51 -12.30 20.21
C GLN A 4 -3.66 -13.19 19.71
N LYS A 5 -4.78 -13.22 20.44
CA LYS A 5 -5.98 -13.97 20.02
C LYS A 5 -6.64 -13.36 18.78
N ALA A 6 -6.62 -12.03 18.64
CA ALA A 6 -7.11 -11.35 17.44
C ALA A 6 -6.25 -11.69 16.22
N THR A 7 -4.92 -11.63 16.35
CA THR A 7 -3.94 -11.97 15.31
C THR A 7 -4.14 -13.40 14.83
N ALA A 8 -4.15 -14.37 15.75
CA ALA A 8 -4.31 -15.78 15.41
C ALA A 8 -5.63 -16.04 14.66
N ARG A 9 -6.73 -15.44 15.10
CA ARG A 9 -8.04 -15.56 14.42
C ARG A 9 -8.05 -14.90 13.05
N TYR A 10 -7.43 -13.72 12.91
CA TYR A 10 -7.32 -13.04 11.63
C TYR A 10 -6.47 -13.83 10.64
N GLU A 11 -5.32 -14.35 11.07
CA GLU A 11 -4.44 -15.14 10.21
C GLU A 11 -5.08 -16.49 9.83
N ALA A 12 -5.80 -17.13 10.75
CA ALA A 12 -6.59 -18.31 10.43
C ALA A 12 -7.66 -18.02 9.36
N TRP A 13 -8.30 -16.85 9.42
CA TRP A 13 -9.22 -16.40 8.37
C TRP A 13 -8.49 -16.07 7.07
N LEU A 14 -7.34 -15.40 7.13
CA LEU A 14 -6.55 -15.00 5.97
C LEU A 14 -6.03 -16.22 5.19
N ARG A 15 -5.62 -17.29 5.90
CA ARG A 15 -5.22 -18.59 5.30
C ARG A 15 -6.33 -19.25 4.46
N LYS A 16 -7.61 -18.91 4.71
CA LYS A 16 -8.73 -19.39 3.87
C LYS A 16 -8.80 -18.68 2.52
N HIS A 17 -8.20 -17.49 2.41
CA HIS A 17 -8.26 -16.66 1.20
C HIS A 17 -6.98 -16.72 0.38
N LEU A 18 -5.82 -16.89 1.02
CA LEU A 18 -4.53 -16.93 0.35
C LEU A 18 -3.52 -17.83 1.07
N ARG A 19 -2.51 -18.30 0.32
CA ARG A 19 -1.37 -19.01 0.91
C ARG A 19 -0.48 -18.00 1.64
N LEU A 20 -0.24 -18.25 2.92
CA LEU A 20 0.71 -17.47 3.71
C LEU A 20 2.10 -18.10 3.69
N ILE A 21 3.11 -17.24 3.75
CA ILE A 21 4.52 -17.61 3.90
C ILE A 21 4.88 -17.37 5.36
N GLN A 22 5.14 -18.46 6.10
CA GLN A 22 5.29 -18.40 7.55
C GLN A 22 6.51 -17.56 7.95
N GLU A 23 7.66 -17.73 7.29
CA GLU A 23 8.87 -16.93 7.54
C GLU A 23 8.64 -15.41 7.42
N ASP A 24 7.76 -14.98 6.52
CA ASP A 24 7.44 -13.56 6.35
C ASP A 24 6.41 -13.10 7.40
N LEU A 25 5.52 -13.97 7.87
CA LEU A 25 4.65 -13.67 9.02
C LEU A 25 5.45 -13.53 10.31
N ASP A 26 6.48 -14.35 10.50
CA ASP A 26 7.32 -14.29 11.71
C ASP A 26 8.04 -12.92 11.77
N LYS A 27 8.61 -12.47 10.65
CA LYS A 27 9.15 -11.10 10.51
C LYS A 27 8.10 -10.02 10.76
N LYS A 28 6.85 -10.25 10.37
CA LYS A 28 5.74 -9.34 10.67
C LYS A 28 5.50 -9.24 12.17
N HIS A 29 5.50 -10.36 12.88
CA HIS A 29 5.30 -10.41 14.33
C HIS A 29 6.45 -9.76 15.09
N GLU A 30 7.69 -9.97 14.66
CA GLU A 30 8.86 -9.28 15.20
C GLU A 30 8.73 -7.76 15.04
N ALA A 31 8.44 -7.29 13.82
CA ALA A 31 8.26 -5.86 13.58
C ALA A 31 7.05 -5.27 14.33
N MET A 32 5.96 -6.04 14.47
CA MET A 32 4.79 -5.67 15.28
C MET A 32 5.13 -5.48 16.76
N ALA A 33 6.04 -6.29 17.29
CA ALA A 33 6.45 -6.22 18.69
C ALA A 33 7.46 -5.09 18.96
N GLY A 34 8.10 -4.56 17.92
CA GLY A 34 9.17 -3.57 18.03
C GLY A 34 8.70 -2.18 18.47
N GLN A 35 7.71 -1.60 17.79
CA GLN A 35 7.27 -0.21 18.02
C GLN A 35 5.77 0.02 17.71
N PRO A 36 5.11 1.02 18.34
CA PRO A 36 3.69 1.35 18.12
C PRO A 36 3.28 1.61 16.66
N PHE A 37 4.08 2.33 15.87
CA PHE A 37 3.75 2.68 14.50
C PHE A 37 3.80 1.45 13.56
N PRO A 38 4.87 0.63 13.58
CA PRO A 38 4.85 -0.70 12.96
C PRO A 38 3.63 -1.55 13.37
N PHE A 39 3.29 -1.55 14.67
CA PHE A 39 2.12 -2.26 15.17
C PHE A 39 0.82 -1.78 14.50
N LEU A 40 0.58 -0.46 14.47
CA LEU A 40 -0.61 0.13 13.83
C LEU A 40 -0.74 -0.28 12.36
N ARG A 41 0.38 -0.28 11.63
CA ARG A 41 0.45 -0.62 10.20
C ARG A 41 0.19 -2.11 9.95
N ALA A 42 0.74 -2.98 10.79
CA ALA A 42 0.64 -4.42 10.64
C ALA A 42 -0.72 -4.99 11.07
N THR A 43 -1.48 -4.24 11.88
CA THR A 43 -2.69 -4.71 12.56
C THR A 43 -3.98 -4.02 12.08
N TYR A 44 -4.09 -3.70 10.78
CA TYR A 44 -5.30 -3.05 10.26
C TYR A 44 -6.61 -3.80 10.61
N TYR A 45 -6.61 -5.12 10.62
CA TYR A 45 -7.75 -5.93 11.08
C TYR A 45 -8.21 -5.57 12.51
N ARG A 46 -7.27 -5.22 13.39
CA ARG A 46 -7.57 -4.77 14.75
C ARG A 46 -8.19 -3.38 14.73
N TRP A 47 -7.65 -2.46 13.93
CA TRP A 47 -8.22 -1.14 13.71
C TRP A 47 -9.68 -1.24 13.22
N ALA A 48 -9.91 -2.00 12.15
CA ALA A 48 -11.23 -2.17 11.54
C ALA A 48 -12.29 -2.66 12.54
N LYS A 49 -11.90 -3.43 13.57
CA LYS A 49 -12.81 -3.93 14.62
C LYS A 49 -13.01 -2.95 15.77
N VAL A 50 -12.00 -2.16 16.12
CA VAL A 50 -11.99 -1.32 17.34
C VAL A 50 -12.39 0.13 17.07
N TRP A 51 -11.94 0.72 15.96
CA TRP A 51 -12.17 2.14 15.68
C TRP A 51 -13.66 2.56 15.73
N PRO A 52 -14.64 1.76 15.24
CA PRO A 52 -16.05 2.17 15.30
C PRO A 52 -16.62 2.18 16.72
N GLN A 53 -15.97 1.48 17.65
CA GLN A 53 -16.37 1.45 19.07
C GLN A 53 -15.77 2.65 19.82
N VAL A 54 -14.53 3.03 19.49
CA VAL A 54 -13.81 4.13 20.13
C VAL A 54 -14.29 5.49 19.60
N CYS A 55 -14.58 5.58 18.30
CA CYS A 55 -14.99 6.81 17.63
C CYS A 55 -16.40 6.67 17.04
N ALA A 56 -17.37 6.22 17.85
CA ALA A 56 -18.71 5.86 17.38
C ALA A 56 -19.42 6.98 16.60
N GLU A 57 -19.31 8.22 17.07
CA GLU A 57 -19.86 9.39 16.38
C GLU A 57 -19.24 9.55 14.98
N LEU A 58 -17.91 9.56 14.89
CA LEU A 58 -17.21 9.68 13.61
C LEU A 58 -17.49 8.49 12.68
N ALA A 59 -17.67 7.29 13.24
CA ALA A 59 -18.01 6.09 12.47
C ALA A 59 -19.43 6.09 11.91
N SER A 60 -20.31 6.98 12.40
CA SER A 60 -21.65 7.18 11.87
C SER A 60 -21.70 8.13 10.67
N ALA A 61 -20.58 8.81 10.34
CA ALA A 61 -20.49 9.74 9.22
C ALA A 61 -20.76 9.06 7.85
N PRO A 62 -21.11 9.85 6.81
CA PRO A 62 -21.36 9.33 5.46
C PRO A 62 -20.28 8.38 4.95
N LYS A 63 -20.72 7.30 4.31
CA LYS A 63 -19.82 6.27 3.80
C LYS A 63 -19.34 6.60 2.39
N ALA A 64 -18.03 6.48 2.18
CA ALA A 64 -17.38 6.59 0.88
C ALA A 64 -16.63 5.29 0.56
N LEU A 65 -16.17 5.14 -0.68
CA LEU A 65 -15.17 4.13 -1.00
C LEU A 65 -13.83 4.63 -0.42
N ALA A 66 -13.45 4.10 0.73
CA ALA A 66 -12.28 4.52 1.49
C ALA A 66 -11.05 3.67 1.08
N VAL A 67 -9.86 4.19 1.41
CA VAL A 67 -8.60 3.43 1.36
C VAL A 67 -8.62 2.35 2.43
N GLY A 68 -9.16 2.66 3.61
CA GLY A 68 -9.26 1.75 4.74
C GLY A 68 -8.05 1.85 5.64
N ASP A 69 -6.88 1.43 5.16
CA ASP A 69 -5.65 1.33 5.95
C ASP A 69 -4.75 2.57 5.90
N LEU A 70 -5.26 3.72 5.45
CA LEU A 70 -4.49 4.94 5.21
C LEU A 70 -3.63 5.34 6.41
N HIS A 71 -2.33 5.49 6.15
CA HIS A 71 -1.32 5.95 7.09
C HIS A 71 -0.26 6.77 6.35
N VAL A 72 0.58 7.47 7.11
CA VAL A 72 1.54 8.41 6.52
C VAL A 72 2.55 7.80 5.53
N GLU A 73 2.87 6.50 5.64
CA GLU A 73 3.69 5.77 4.66
C GLU A 73 2.91 5.16 3.46
N ASN A 74 1.62 5.45 3.28
CA ASN A 74 0.84 4.97 2.11
C ASN A 74 1.08 5.82 0.86
N PHE A 75 1.76 6.96 0.99
CA PHE A 75 1.99 7.88 -0.10
C PHE A 75 3.30 7.58 -0.82
N GLY A 76 3.30 7.77 -2.13
CA GLY A 76 4.51 7.69 -2.92
C GLY A 76 4.29 8.13 -4.35
N THR A 77 5.25 7.78 -5.21
CA THR A 77 5.32 8.29 -6.56
C THR A 77 5.10 7.22 -7.63
N TRP A 78 4.60 7.65 -8.78
CA TRP A 78 4.57 6.89 -10.02
C TRP A 78 4.71 7.84 -11.22
N ARG A 79 4.88 7.27 -12.42
CA ARG A 79 4.74 8.03 -13.66
C ARG A 79 3.42 7.71 -14.32
N ASP A 80 2.71 8.74 -14.76
CA ASP A 80 1.51 8.55 -15.59
C ASP A 80 1.89 8.16 -17.04
N ALA A 81 0.88 8.07 -17.91
CA ALA A 81 1.06 7.67 -19.31
C ALA A 81 1.96 8.63 -20.11
N GLU A 82 2.02 9.91 -19.72
CA GLU A 82 2.86 10.95 -20.33
C GLU A 82 4.25 11.02 -19.68
N GLY A 83 4.54 10.14 -18.71
CA GLY A 83 5.82 10.10 -18.01
C GLY A 83 5.96 11.16 -16.91
N ARG A 84 4.90 11.91 -16.58
CA ARG A 84 4.94 12.94 -15.52
C ARG A 84 5.06 12.28 -14.15
N LEU A 85 5.88 12.86 -13.27
CA LEU A 85 6.02 12.38 -11.90
C LEU A 85 4.81 12.81 -11.08
N VAL A 86 4.06 11.83 -10.57
CA VAL A 86 2.84 12.03 -9.78
C VAL A 86 3.09 11.56 -8.36
N TRP A 87 2.45 12.21 -7.39
CA TRP A 87 2.41 11.78 -6.00
C TRP A 87 0.97 11.49 -5.55
N GLY A 88 0.82 10.54 -4.63
CA GLY A 88 -0.46 10.23 -4.03
C GLY A 88 -0.47 8.87 -3.34
N ILE A 89 -1.67 8.36 -3.10
CA ILE A 89 -1.89 7.10 -2.38
C ILE A 89 -1.51 5.91 -3.28
N ASN A 90 -0.65 5.02 -2.77
CA ASN A 90 -0.06 3.92 -3.55
C ASN A 90 -0.61 2.52 -3.22
N ASP A 91 -1.43 2.40 -2.18
CA ASP A 91 -1.96 1.11 -1.75
C ASP A 91 -3.44 1.22 -1.37
N PHE A 92 -4.24 0.27 -1.87
CA PHE A 92 -5.68 0.14 -1.65
C PHE A 92 -6.04 -1.30 -1.27
N ASP A 93 -5.10 -2.03 -0.66
CA ASP A 93 -5.27 -3.43 -0.24
C ASP A 93 -6.51 -3.65 0.62
N GLU A 94 -6.83 -2.67 1.46
CA GLU A 94 -7.87 -2.75 2.47
C GLU A 94 -9.11 -1.91 2.13
N ALA A 95 -9.21 -1.48 0.86
CA ALA A 95 -10.31 -0.69 0.32
C ALA A 95 -11.69 -1.24 0.71
N TRP A 96 -12.52 -0.38 1.28
CA TRP A 96 -13.86 -0.75 1.77
C TRP A 96 -14.81 0.45 1.81
N ARG A 97 -16.12 0.18 1.85
CA ARG A 97 -17.13 1.22 2.09
C ARG A 97 -17.21 1.54 3.59
N LEU A 98 -16.53 2.60 3.98
CA LEU A 98 -16.40 3.05 5.38
C LEU A 98 -16.85 4.49 5.50
N ALA A 99 -17.15 4.94 6.72
CA ALA A 99 -17.28 6.36 7.00
C ALA A 99 -16.00 7.08 6.52
N TYR A 100 -16.14 8.19 5.77
CA TYR A 100 -14.97 8.88 5.19
C TYR A 100 -13.95 9.31 6.26
N THR A 101 -14.44 9.54 7.48
CA THR A 101 -13.67 9.86 8.68
C THR A 101 -12.68 8.77 9.08
N ASN A 102 -12.88 7.50 8.70
CA ASN A 102 -11.93 6.41 8.99
C ASN A 102 -10.53 6.77 8.51
N ASP A 103 -10.42 7.21 7.25
CA ASP A 103 -9.12 7.48 6.63
C ASP A 103 -8.46 8.70 7.27
N LEU A 104 -9.23 9.74 7.62
CA LEU A 104 -8.74 10.92 8.32
C LEU A 104 -8.23 10.59 9.73
N VAL A 105 -9.05 9.90 10.52
CA VAL A 105 -8.71 9.52 11.90
C VAL A 105 -7.52 8.57 11.91
N ARG A 106 -7.47 7.60 10.98
CA ARG A 106 -6.34 6.67 10.88
C ARG A 106 -5.06 7.36 10.44
N LEU A 107 -5.13 8.26 9.47
CA LEU A 107 -3.97 9.02 9.01
C LEU A 107 -3.42 9.90 10.14
N ALA A 108 -4.28 10.64 10.85
CA ALA A 108 -3.89 11.45 12.00
C ALA A 108 -3.30 10.60 13.14
N ALA A 109 -3.92 9.45 13.47
CA ALA A 109 -3.38 8.52 14.45
C ALA A 109 -1.99 8.02 14.05
N SER A 110 -1.78 7.71 12.76
CA SER A 110 -0.48 7.25 12.26
C SER A 110 0.59 8.34 12.31
N ALA A 111 0.23 9.61 12.05
CA ALA A 111 1.14 10.73 12.19
C ALA A 111 1.52 10.98 13.65
N ASN A 112 0.55 10.91 14.57
CA ASN A 112 0.83 11.08 15.99
C ASN A 112 1.81 10.02 16.51
N LEU A 113 1.68 8.76 16.07
CA LEU A 113 2.63 7.71 16.42
C LEU A 113 4.00 7.94 15.78
N ALA A 114 4.05 8.36 14.52
CA ALA A 114 5.31 8.69 13.85
C ALA A 114 6.04 9.86 14.52
N ILE A 115 5.31 10.90 14.94
CA ILE A 115 5.86 12.03 15.71
C ILE A 115 6.40 11.56 17.07
N ALA A 116 5.64 10.73 17.79
CA ALA A 116 6.04 10.21 19.09
C ALA A 116 7.30 9.30 19.02
N GLU A 117 7.54 8.68 17.87
CA GLU A 117 8.75 7.89 17.58
C GLU A 117 9.86 8.73 16.93
N GLU A 118 9.75 10.07 16.97
CA GLU A 118 10.72 11.03 16.40
C GLU A 118 10.95 10.87 14.89
N HIS A 119 10.06 10.16 14.18
CA HIS A 119 10.07 10.05 12.72
C HIS A 119 9.56 11.32 12.02
N LEU A 120 8.98 12.26 12.77
CA LEU A 120 8.42 13.51 12.29
C LEU A 120 8.68 14.64 13.28
N GLY A 121 9.50 15.63 12.91
CA GLY A 121 9.74 16.84 13.69
C GLY A 121 8.58 17.85 13.59
N MET A 122 7.39 17.49 14.06
CA MET A 122 6.19 18.32 13.98
C MET A 122 5.28 18.15 15.19
N ASP A 123 4.57 19.21 15.58
CA ASP A 123 3.54 19.12 16.62
C ASP A 123 2.32 18.27 16.16
N PRO A 124 1.82 17.31 16.98
CA PRO A 124 0.67 16.47 16.62
C PRO A 124 -0.60 17.23 16.25
N LYS A 125 -0.91 18.34 16.95
CA LYS A 125 -2.11 19.13 16.64
C LYS A 125 -1.93 19.87 15.32
N HIS A 126 -0.74 20.39 15.06
CA HIS A 126 -0.41 21.01 13.78
C HIS A 126 -0.54 20.00 12.62
N ALA A 127 -0.02 18.78 12.77
CA ALA A 127 -0.14 17.73 11.76
C ALA A 127 -1.62 17.38 11.47
N ALA A 128 -2.43 17.14 12.52
CA ALA A 128 -3.85 16.84 12.37
C ALA A 128 -4.63 18.00 11.72
N LYS A 129 -4.32 19.24 12.09
CA LYS A 129 -4.93 20.44 11.50
C LYS A 129 -4.60 20.55 10.01
N ALA A 130 -3.34 20.42 9.63
CA ALA A 130 -2.90 20.46 8.24
C ALA A 130 -3.56 19.38 7.38
N MET A 131 -3.72 18.16 7.92
CA MET A 131 -4.45 17.08 7.23
C MET A 131 -5.92 17.42 6.99
N LEU A 132 -6.60 17.97 8.00
CA LEU A 132 -8.01 18.35 7.89
C LEU A 132 -8.21 19.51 6.91
N GLU A 133 -7.36 20.55 6.99
CA GLU A 133 -7.37 21.69 6.08
C GLU A 133 -7.16 21.22 4.63
N GLY A 134 -6.12 20.43 4.38
CA GLY A 134 -5.85 19.88 3.04
C GLY A 134 -6.99 19.00 2.50
N TYR A 135 -7.65 18.21 3.37
CA TYR A 135 -8.82 17.43 2.97
C TYR A 135 -10.01 18.32 2.59
N GLN A 136 -10.29 19.35 3.39
CA GLN A 136 -11.37 20.31 3.12
C GLN A 136 -11.12 21.11 1.84
N GLU A 137 -9.89 21.58 1.62
CA GLU A 137 -9.48 22.24 0.37
C GLU A 137 -9.65 21.31 -0.83
N GLY A 138 -9.20 20.06 -0.70
CA GLY A 138 -9.37 19.04 -1.74
C GLY A 138 -10.83 18.82 -2.10
N LEU A 139 -11.72 18.71 -1.11
CA LEU A 139 -13.16 18.58 -1.34
C LEU A 139 -13.76 19.81 -2.00
N LYS A 140 -13.44 21.03 -1.53
CA LYS A 140 -13.93 22.28 -2.12
C LYS A 140 -13.50 22.44 -3.58
N ALA A 141 -12.29 22.00 -3.92
CA ALA A 141 -11.76 22.03 -5.27
C ALA A 141 -12.27 20.90 -6.19
N GLY A 142 -13.13 19.99 -5.69
CA GLY A 142 -13.61 18.82 -6.45
C GLY A 142 -12.59 17.68 -6.59
N GLY A 143 -11.49 17.73 -5.83
CA GLY A 143 -10.35 16.83 -5.93
C GLY A 143 -9.44 17.20 -7.11
N ARG A 144 -8.12 17.14 -6.89
CA ARG A 144 -7.12 17.35 -7.96
C ARG A 144 -5.97 16.35 -7.85
N PRO A 145 -5.46 15.81 -8.96
CA PRO A 145 -4.23 15.05 -8.95
C PRO A 145 -3.03 15.90 -8.51
N PHE A 146 -2.04 15.27 -7.89
CA PHE A 146 -0.78 15.91 -7.49
C PHE A 146 0.34 15.57 -8.49
N VAL A 147 0.40 16.35 -9.57
CA VAL A 147 1.49 16.27 -10.56
C VAL A 147 2.66 17.15 -10.07
N LEU A 148 3.80 16.53 -9.76
CA LEU A 148 4.92 17.24 -9.13
C LEU A 148 5.65 18.20 -10.09
N ALA A 149 5.44 18.06 -11.39
CA ALA A 149 6.00 18.97 -12.40
C ALA A 149 5.33 20.35 -12.42
N GLU A 150 4.08 20.46 -11.98
CA GLU A 150 3.24 21.67 -12.13
C GLU A 150 3.23 22.55 -10.86
N GLY A 151 3.63 22.00 -9.70
CA GLY A 151 3.60 22.69 -8.41
C GLY A 151 4.36 21.94 -7.32
N HIS A 152 4.11 22.28 -6.05
CA HIS A 152 4.60 21.56 -4.87
C HIS A 152 6.13 21.37 -4.79
N ARG A 153 6.89 22.48 -4.92
CA ARG A 153 8.37 22.46 -4.96
C ARG A 153 9.02 21.61 -3.86
N ALA A 154 8.64 21.81 -2.60
CA ALA A 154 9.19 21.04 -1.48
C ALA A 154 8.94 19.53 -1.63
N LEU A 155 7.69 19.14 -1.93
CA LEU A 155 7.34 17.73 -2.15
C LEU A 155 8.07 17.14 -3.36
N ARG A 156 8.22 17.91 -4.45
CA ARG A 156 9.00 17.51 -5.62
C ARG A 156 10.46 17.29 -5.25
N GLU A 157 11.09 18.21 -4.51
CA GLU A 157 12.47 18.07 -4.07
C GLU A 157 12.63 16.80 -3.22
N THR A 158 11.76 16.58 -2.22
CA THR A 158 11.77 15.34 -1.42
C THR A 158 11.63 14.08 -2.27
N ALA A 159 10.67 14.07 -3.20
CA ALA A 159 10.44 12.94 -4.10
C ALA A 159 11.67 12.67 -4.99
N VAL A 160 12.23 13.70 -5.62
CA VAL A 160 13.37 13.60 -6.56
C VAL A 160 14.65 13.20 -5.83
N HIS A 161 14.89 13.71 -4.61
CA HIS A 161 16.07 13.31 -3.81
C HIS A 161 16.09 11.80 -3.53
N ARG A 162 14.93 11.18 -3.29
CA ARG A 162 14.82 9.72 -3.11
C ARG A 162 15.08 8.93 -4.40
N LEU A 163 14.91 9.53 -5.58
CA LEU A 163 15.17 8.85 -6.86
C LEU A 163 16.66 8.72 -7.20
N LYS A 164 17.55 9.32 -6.41
CA LYS A 164 18.98 9.46 -6.73
C LYS A 164 19.80 8.17 -6.58
N ASP A 165 19.21 7.06 -6.11
CA ASP A 165 19.92 5.78 -5.97
C ASP A 165 19.28 4.62 -6.77
N PRO A 166 19.28 4.69 -8.10
CA PRO A 166 18.80 3.60 -8.96
C PRO A 166 19.67 2.34 -8.85
N GLU A 167 20.96 2.48 -8.55
CA GLU A 167 21.89 1.36 -8.43
C GLU A 167 21.59 0.48 -7.21
N ALA A 168 21.38 1.07 -6.03
CA ALA A 168 21.00 0.30 -4.85
C ALA A 168 19.63 -0.36 -5.01
N PHE A 169 18.69 0.30 -5.71
CA PHE A 169 17.39 -0.29 -6.04
C PHE A 169 17.56 -1.61 -6.83
N TRP A 170 18.35 -1.59 -7.91
CA TRP A 170 18.58 -2.78 -8.73
C TRP A 170 19.40 -3.82 -8.01
N LYS A 171 20.48 -3.42 -7.33
CA LYS A 171 21.33 -4.32 -6.52
C LYS A 171 20.50 -5.10 -5.50
N LYS A 172 19.53 -4.44 -4.84
CA LYS A 172 18.63 -5.09 -3.88
C LYS A 172 17.73 -6.14 -4.52
N LEU A 173 17.25 -5.91 -5.75
CA LEU A 173 16.42 -6.89 -6.46
C LEU A 173 17.25 -8.07 -6.98
N GLU A 174 18.46 -7.82 -7.44
CA GLU A 174 19.35 -8.83 -8.03
C GLU A 174 19.99 -9.76 -7.00
N GLN A 175 20.14 -9.30 -5.76
CA GLN A 175 20.55 -10.14 -4.64
C GLN A 175 19.51 -11.21 -4.27
N LEU A 176 18.26 -11.08 -4.74
CA LEU A 176 17.20 -12.06 -4.47
C LEU A 176 17.41 -13.30 -5.33
N ARG A 177 17.34 -14.47 -4.69
CA ARG A 177 17.51 -15.76 -5.36
C ARG A 177 16.35 -16.03 -6.34
N PRO A 178 16.63 -16.32 -7.62
CA PRO A 178 15.61 -16.74 -8.58
C PRO A 178 14.88 -18.01 -8.15
N LEU A 179 13.55 -18.00 -8.29
CA LEU A 179 12.67 -19.12 -8.00
C LEU A 179 12.66 -20.11 -9.17
N LYS A 180 13.00 -21.37 -8.90
CA LYS A 180 12.93 -22.46 -9.88
C LYS A 180 11.48 -22.92 -10.14
N SER A 181 10.62 -22.87 -9.12
CA SER A 181 9.23 -23.33 -9.19
C SER A 181 8.36 -22.57 -8.17
N GLY A 182 7.10 -22.95 -8.01
CA GLY A 182 6.23 -22.43 -6.92
C GLY A 182 5.55 -21.07 -7.17
N VAL A 183 5.82 -20.40 -8.29
CA VAL A 183 5.09 -19.18 -8.68
C VAL A 183 3.73 -19.59 -9.29
N PRO A 184 2.59 -19.17 -8.70
CA PRO A 184 1.27 -19.52 -9.21
C PRO A 184 1.03 -19.03 -10.63
N ALA A 185 0.32 -19.81 -11.46
CA ALA A 185 0.01 -19.47 -12.84
C ALA A 185 -0.71 -18.11 -12.98
N GLY A 186 -1.60 -17.79 -12.03
CA GLY A 186 -2.27 -16.49 -11.95
C GLY A 186 -1.29 -15.34 -11.79
N ALA A 187 -0.29 -15.45 -10.90
CA ALA A 187 0.74 -14.44 -10.71
C ALA A 187 1.62 -14.28 -11.96
N ARG A 188 2.08 -15.40 -12.55
CA ARG A 188 2.88 -15.39 -13.79
C ARG A 188 2.14 -14.68 -14.92
N LYS A 189 0.89 -15.07 -15.18
CA LYS A 189 0.04 -14.47 -16.22
C LYS A 189 -0.21 -12.99 -15.98
N ALA A 190 -0.36 -12.59 -14.72
CA ALA A 190 -0.61 -11.21 -14.35
C ALA A 190 0.63 -10.33 -14.57
N MET A 191 1.83 -10.78 -14.18
CA MET A 191 3.11 -10.09 -14.47
C MET A 191 3.40 -10.03 -15.97
N ALA A 192 3.27 -11.15 -16.69
CA ALA A 192 3.54 -11.22 -18.12
C ALA A 192 2.66 -10.27 -18.95
N ARG A 193 1.41 -10.04 -18.53
CA ARG A 193 0.51 -9.07 -19.18
C ARG A 193 0.91 -7.61 -19.00
N LEU A 194 1.77 -7.31 -18.03
CA LEU A 194 2.28 -5.96 -17.75
C LEU A 194 3.69 -5.76 -18.33
N MET A 195 4.26 -6.78 -18.97
CA MET A 195 5.51 -6.65 -19.71
C MET A 195 5.28 -5.80 -20.97
N PRO A 196 6.31 -5.05 -21.42
CA PRO A 196 6.21 -4.22 -22.62
C PRO A 196 6.04 -5.07 -23.88
N GLU A 197 6.57 -6.29 -23.90
CA GLU A 197 6.50 -7.20 -25.04
C GLU A 197 5.97 -8.57 -24.65
N ARG A 198 5.19 -9.17 -25.55
CA ARG A 198 4.68 -10.52 -25.37
C ARG A 198 5.81 -11.52 -25.51
N GLY A 199 5.96 -12.42 -24.54
CA GLY A 199 6.96 -13.47 -24.58
C GLY A 199 8.37 -13.03 -24.16
N LEU A 200 8.53 -11.78 -23.67
CA LEU A 200 9.78 -11.29 -23.14
C LEU A 200 10.34 -12.25 -22.07
N PRO A 201 11.57 -12.77 -22.20
CA PRO A 201 12.18 -13.61 -21.19
C PRO A 201 12.37 -12.87 -19.86
N TYR A 202 12.04 -13.54 -18.76
CA TYR A 202 12.25 -13.00 -17.42
C TYR A 202 12.50 -14.14 -16.42
N TYR A 203 13.19 -13.83 -15.33
CA TYR A 203 13.23 -14.70 -14.15
C TYR A 203 12.35 -14.11 -13.04
N VAL A 204 11.94 -14.95 -12.09
CA VAL A 204 11.06 -14.53 -10.98
C VAL A 204 11.77 -14.71 -9.66
N VAL A 205 11.66 -13.72 -8.78
CA VAL A 205 12.14 -13.78 -7.40
C VAL A 205 10.97 -13.62 -6.41
N HIS A 206 11.13 -14.13 -5.18
CA HIS A 206 10.26 -13.79 -4.06
C HIS A 206 10.76 -12.50 -3.42
N ARG A 207 9.86 -11.55 -3.15
CA ARG A 207 10.22 -10.27 -2.52
C ARG A 207 9.57 -10.16 -1.16
N VAL A 208 10.35 -9.78 -0.15
CA VAL A 208 9.86 -9.52 1.22
C VAL A 208 9.76 -8.00 1.38
N SER A 209 8.54 -7.47 1.43
CA SER A 209 8.33 -6.01 1.52
C SER A 209 6.91 -5.65 1.92
N GLY A 210 6.78 -4.50 2.59
CA GLY A 210 5.52 -3.91 3.03
C GLY A 210 4.99 -4.60 4.29
N LEU A 211 5.23 -3.98 5.45
CA LEU A 211 4.93 -4.54 6.77
C LEU A 211 3.50 -5.06 6.92
N GLY A 212 2.50 -4.29 6.48
CA GLY A 212 1.08 -4.71 6.54
C GLY A 212 0.79 -6.01 5.79
N SER A 213 1.49 -6.21 4.67
CA SER A 213 1.33 -7.33 3.75
C SER A 213 2.30 -8.50 3.96
N LEU A 214 3.23 -8.40 4.91
CA LEU A 214 4.16 -9.49 5.21
C LEU A 214 3.38 -10.78 5.53
N GLY A 215 3.88 -11.90 5.00
CA GLY A 215 3.19 -13.19 4.95
C GLY A 215 2.41 -13.44 3.67
N ARG A 216 1.98 -12.41 2.93
CA ARG A 216 1.30 -12.58 1.63
C ARG A 216 2.31 -12.87 0.52
N GLN A 217 1.94 -13.71 -0.45
CA GLN A 217 2.81 -14.04 -1.58
C GLN A 217 3.09 -12.79 -2.44
N ARG A 218 4.36 -12.54 -2.74
CA ARG A 218 4.82 -11.40 -3.55
C ARG A 218 5.96 -11.83 -4.46
N PHE A 219 5.70 -11.80 -5.76
CA PHE A 219 6.66 -12.20 -6.78
C PHE A 219 7.08 -11.01 -7.62
N VAL A 220 8.34 -10.98 -8.04
CA VAL A 220 8.84 -9.97 -8.98
C VAL A 220 9.42 -10.67 -10.19
N ALA A 221 8.89 -10.37 -11.37
CA ALA A 221 9.50 -10.72 -12.64
C ALA A 221 10.51 -9.63 -13.02
N ILE A 222 11.74 -10.04 -13.32
CA ILE A 222 12.84 -9.15 -13.74
C ILE A 222 13.26 -9.57 -15.15
N ALA A 223 13.31 -8.60 -16.06
CA ALA A 223 13.66 -8.80 -17.46
C ALA A 223 14.63 -7.72 -17.94
N GLU A 224 15.36 -8.02 -19.00
CA GLU A 224 16.05 -7.00 -19.81
C GLU A 224 15.17 -6.63 -21.00
N TRP A 225 15.11 -5.36 -21.33
CA TRP A 225 14.33 -4.81 -22.43
C TRP A 225 15.01 -3.56 -22.98
N HIS A 226 15.33 -3.56 -24.27
CA HIS A 226 16.07 -2.49 -24.97
C HIS A 226 17.30 -1.96 -24.20
N GLY A 227 18.12 -2.87 -23.66
CA GLY A 227 19.36 -2.53 -22.95
C GLY A 227 19.17 -2.05 -21.49
N GLY A 228 17.93 -2.03 -20.99
CA GLY A 228 17.61 -1.66 -19.61
C GLY A 228 16.88 -2.76 -18.85
N LYS A 229 16.99 -2.74 -17.52
CA LYS A 229 16.25 -3.67 -16.66
C LYS A 229 14.84 -3.16 -16.40
N ILE A 230 13.87 -4.07 -16.34
CA ILE A 230 12.50 -3.78 -15.91
C ILE A 230 12.06 -4.79 -14.86
N ALA A 231 11.21 -4.34 -13.93
CA ALA A 231 10.64 -5.19 -12.90
C ALA A 231 9.10 -5.04 -12.85
N ARG A 232 8.41 -6.16 -12.70
CA ARG A 232 6.95 -6.24 -12.49
C ARG A 232 6.66 -7.07 -11.27
N GLU A 233 5.95 -6.51 -10.31
CA GLU A 233 5.58 -7.19 -9.07
C GLU A 233 4.13 -7.66 -9.13
N ALA A 234 3.87 -8.88 -8.70
CA ALA A 234 2.53 -9.38 -8.37
C ALA A 234 2.42 -9.69 -6.88
N LYS A 235 1.47 -9.04 -6.20
CA LYS A 235 1.15 -9.25 -4.78
C LYS A 235 -0.22 -9.90 -4.64
N ALA A 236 -0.31 -10.97 -3.86
CA ALA A 236 -1.58 -11.63 -3.57
C ALA A 236 -2.43 -10.77 -2.62
N LEU A 237 -3.69 -10.58 -2.96
CA LEU A 237 -4.69 -9.88 -2.17
C LEU A 237 -5.74 -10.85 -1.63
N ALA A 238 -6.23 -10.54 -0.44
CA ALA A 238 -7.43 -11.11 0.16
C ALA A 238 -8.55 -10.05 0.12
N PRO A 239 -9.80 -10.41 0.41
CA PRO A 239 -10.81 -9.42 0.80
C PRO A 239 -10.29 -8.53 1.93
N SER A 240 -10.74 -7.28 2.00
CA SER A 240 -10.38 -6.36 3.08
C SER A 240 -10.65 -6.98 4.45
N ALA A 241 -9.80 -6.69 5.42
CA ALA A 241 -9.95 -7.06 6.82
C ALA A 241 -11.23 -6.48 7.44
N CYS A 242 -11.87 -5.49 6.81
CA CYS A 242 -13.22 -5.05 7.16
C CYS A 242 -14.24 -6.18 7.06
N LEU A 243 -14.10 -7.10 6.10
CA LEU A 243 -14.96 -8.29 6.02
C LEU A 243 -14.77 -9.21 7.24
N TRP A 244 -13.52 -9.39 7.68
CA TRP A 244 -13.23 -10.13 8.91
C TRP A 244 -13.78 -9.43 10.15
N ALA A 245 -13.61 -8.10 10.23
CA ALA A 245 -14.09 -7.30 11.35
C ALA A 245 -15.62 -7.35 11.48
N ALA A 246 -16.33 -7.38 10.35
CA ALA A 246 -17.78 -7.54 10.23
C ALA A 246 -18.26 -9.01 10.34
N ASP A 247 -17.40 -9.92 10.80
CA ASP A 247 -17.70 -11.36 10.99
C ASP A 247 -18.26 -12.03 9.71
N GLY A 248 -17.71 -11.65 8.55
CA GLY A 248 -18.09 -12.19 7.24
C GLY A 248 -19.28 -11.49 6.58
N LYS A 249 -19.86 -10.47 7.22
CA LYS A 249 -20.97 -9.70 6.65
C LYS A 249 -20.46 -8.64 5.67
N GLY A 250 -20.81 -8.79 4.39
CA GLY A 250 -20.46 -7.83 3.33
C GLY A 250 -19.83 -8.50 2.10
N PRO A 251 -19.48 -7.72 1.08
CA PRO A 251 -18.95 -8.27 -0.16
C PRO A 251 -17.50 -8.77 0.02
N ALA A 252 -17.22 -10.01 -0.38
CA ALA A 252 -15.84 -10.52 -0.47
C ALA A 252 -15.06 -9.96 -1.68
N LYS A 253 -15.67 -9.07 -2.47
CA LYS A 253 -15.03 -8.41 -3.61
C LYS A 253 -13.85 -7.56 -3.14
N ILE A 254 -12.70 -7.73 -3.79
CA ILE A 254 -11.54 -6.87 -3.61
C ILE A 254 -11.79 -5.56 -4.36
N LEU A 255 -11.87 -4.44 -3.63
CA LEU A 255 -12.27 -3.14 -4.18
C LEU A 255 -11.11 -2.30 -4.70
N TYR A 256 -9.88 -2.85 -4.74
CA TYR A 256 -8.67 -2.16 -5.19
C TYR A 256 -8.84 -1.48 -6.55
N GLN A 257 -9.29 -2.22 -7.57
CA GLN A 257 -9.44 -1.67 -8.94
C GLN A 257 -10.53 -0.61 -9.00
N GLU A 258 -11.64 -0.81 -8.29
CA GLU A 258 -12.72 0.17 -8.24
C GLU A 258 -12.25 1.48 -7.60
N ASN A 259 -11.36 1.43 -6.61
CA ASN A 259 -10.73 2.60 -6.04
C ASN A 259 -9.78 3.30 -7.03
N LEU A 260 -8.94 2.54 -7.73
CA LEU A 260 -8.07 3.09 -8.78
C LEU A 260 -8.87 3.81 -9.87
N ASP A 261 -9.96 3.19 -10.33
CA ASP A 261 -10.76 3.69 -11.46
C ASP A 261 -11.58 4.93 -11.08
N ARG A 262 -11.94 5.09 -9.80
CA ARG A 262 -12.82 6.16 -9.31
C ARG A 262 -12.10 7.29 -8.58
N ALA A 263 -10.85 7.09 -8.17
CA ALA A 263 -10.08 8.11 -7.46
C ALA A 263 -9.78 9.31 -8.37
N CYS A 264 -9.90 10.53 -7.83
CA CYS A 264 -9.43 11.74 -8.50
C CYS A 264 -7.89 11.79 -8.44
N ARG A 265 -7.24 11.13 -9.40
CA ARG A 265 -5.77 11.00 -9.50
C ARG A 265 -5.35 10.84 -10.95
N CYS A 266 -4.07 11.05 -11.25
CA CYS A 266 -3.52 10.58 -12.52
C CYS A 266 -3.47 9.04 -12.51
N PRO A 267 -3.99 8.36 -13.55
CA PRO A 267 -3.88 6.91 -13.66
C PRO A 267 -2.42 6.47 -13.68
N ASP A 268 -2.11 5.39 -12.97
CA ASP A 268 -0.85 4.66 -13.17
C ASP A 268 -1.10 3.58 -14.24
N PRO A 269 -0.53 3.71 -15.45
CA PRO A 269 -0.73 2.73 -16.52
C PRO A 269 -0.15 1.35 -16.16
N PHE A 270 0.73 1.29 -15.17
CA PHE A 270 1.41 0.10 -14.72
C PHE A 270 0.91 -0.39 -13.36
N VAL A 271 -0.33 -0.14 -12.96
CA VAL A 271 -0.97 -0.78 -11.80
C VAL A 271 -2.32 -1.34 -12.19
N ARG A 272 -2.55 -2.64 -11.91
CA ARG A 272 -3.82 -3.28 -12.23
C ARG A 272 -4.10 -4.52 -11.39
N LEU A 273 -5.34 -4.67 -10.94
CA LEU A 273 -5.82 -5.91 -10.32
C LEU A 273 -6.19 -6.93 -11.40
N LYS A 274 -5.66 -8.15 -11.29
CA LYS A 274 -6.02 -9.30 -12.14
C LYS A 274 -6.35 -10.51 -11.27
N GLY A 275 -7.64 -10.81 -11.16
CA GLY A 275 -8.13 -11.78 -10.18
C GLY A 275 -7.79 -11.29 -8.78
N ARG A 276 -6.98 -12.06 -8.05
CA ARG A 276 -6.48 -11.68 -6.71
C ARG A 276 -5.08 -11.08 -6.69
N TRP A 277 -4.46 -10.87 -7.85
CA TRP A 277 -3.10 -10.35 -7.95
C TRP A 277 -3.14 -8.89 -8.32
N ILE A 278 -2.71 -8.01 -7.41
CA ILE A 278 -2.37 -6.65 -7.80
C ILE A 278 -0.99 -6.70 -8.46
N VAL A 279 -0.92 -6.28 -9.71
CA VAL A 279 0.33 -6.24 -10.47
C VAL A 279 0.73 -4.80 -10.65
N ARG A 280 2.02 -4.52 -10.46
CA ARG A 280 2.56 -3.17 -10.65
C ARG A 280 3.96 -3.13 -11.21
N ARG A 281 4.34 -1.99 -11.79
CA ARG A 281 5.76 -1.69 -12.07
C ARG A 281 6.52 -1.48 -10.76
N LEU A 282 7.71 -2.05 -10.69
CA LEU A 282 8.74 -1.60 -9.77
C LEU A 282 9.82 -0.89 -10.59
N ALA A 283 10.20 0.29 -10.14
CA ALA A 283 11.23 1.11 -10.74
C ALA A 283 11.82 2.04 -9.66
N PRO A 284 13.04 2.56 -9.85
CA PRO A 284 13.64 3.53 -8.93
C PRO A 284 12.75 4.76 -8.68
N ASP A 285 11.96 5.17 -9.68
CA ASP A 285 11.03 6.30 -9.61
C ASP A 285 9.67 5.99 -8.96
N CYS A 286 9.41 4.71 -8.65
CA CYS A 286 8.24 4.24 -7.90
C CYS A 286 8.61 4.10 -6.41
N SER A 287 8.81 5.23 -5.73
CA SER A 287 9.27 5.24 -4.33
C SER A 287 8.15 5.64 -3.37
N ARG A 288 8.23 5.14 -2.13
CA ARG A 288 7.47 5.72 -1.02
C ARG A 288 8.20 6.95 -0.55
N ILE A 289 7.45 7.99 -0.20
CA ILE A 289 8.03 9.09 0.57
C ILE A 289 7.91 8.68 2.04
N GLU A 290 8.96 8.06 2.56
CA GLU A 290 9.04 7.76 3.99
C GLU A 290 9.34 9.07 4.72
N LEU A 291 8.64 9.29 5.83
CA LEU A 291 8.69 10.57 6.55
C LEU A 291 9.90 10.72 7.45
N ALA A 292 10.54 9.61 7.83
CA ALA A 292 11.82 9.61 8.51
C ALA A 292 12.98 9.64 7.50
N SER A 293 13.96 10.48 7.79
CA SER A 293 15.34 10.42 7.30
C SER A 293 16.23 10.31 8.52
#